data_AF-A0A455UHT3-F1
#
_entry.id   AF-A0A455UHT3-F1
#
_cell.length_a   1.000
_cell.length_b   1.000
_cell.length_c   1.000
_cell.angle_alpha   90.00
_cell.angle_beta   90.00
_cell.angle_gamma   90.00
#
_symmetry.space_group_name_H-M   'P 1'
#
loop_
_entity.id
_entity.type
_entity.pdbx_description
1 polymer ?
#
loop_
_entity_poly.entity_id
_entity_poly.type
_entity_poly.pdbx_seq_one_letter_code
_entity_poly.pdbx_strand_id
1 'polypeptide(L)'
;MAVGIMATAIRQQAILSERLIYLGQYAAHEQLAHFLYEFYLRLKRIGAVENNTFLMPLTQQLISDALGMSPVHVSRTFSMLRDKGLVIRDRQQVKLPDPEALASLVGFNDSYIDELLPPMFTEFLRNSP
;
A
#
# COMPACT_ATOMS: atom_id res chain seq x y z
N MET A 1 -11.80 -20.51 -22.35
CA MET A 1 -11.86 -19.04 -22.48
C MET A 1 -12.89 -18.41 -21.54
N ALA A 2 -14.16 -18.85 -21.52
CA ALA A 2 -15.19 -18.28 -20.64
C ALA A 2 -14.89 -18.36 -19.13
N VAL A 3 -14.35 -19.49 -18.64
CA VAL A 3 -13.97 -19.67 -17.22
C VAL A 3 -12.86 -18.69 -16.79
N GLY A 4 -11.91 -18.39 -17.68
CA GLY A 4 -10.85 -17.42 -17.40
C GLY A 4 -11.37 -15.99 -17.24
N ILE A 5 -12.29 -15.57 -18.11
CA ILE A 5 -12.95 -14.25 -18.03
C ILE A 5 -13.79 -14.14 -16.74
N MET A 6 -14.48 -15.22 -16.36
CA MET A 6 -15.29 -15.24 -15.15
C MET A 6 -14.43 -15.17 -13.88
N ALA A 7 -13.30 -15.87 -13.85
CA ALA A 7 -12.34 -15.80 -12.76
C ALA A 7 -11.74 -14.39 -12.61
N THR A 8 -11.41 -13.71 -13.72
CA THR A 8 -10.92 -12.32 -13.66
C THR A 8 -11.99 -11.34 -13.18
N ALA A 9 -13.25 -11.54 -13.57
CA ALA A 9 -14.36 -10.68 -13.16
C ALA A 9 -14.68 -10.84 -11.67
N ILE A 10 -14.72 -12.07 -11.16
CA ILE A 10 -14.90 -12.36 -9.72
C ILE A 10 -13.76 -11.73 -8.92
N ARG A 11 -12.53 -11.83 -9.42
CA ARG A 11 -11.35 -11.22 -8.80
C ARG A 11 -11.42 -9.69 -8.77
N GLN A 12 -11.81 -9.06 -9.88
CA GLN A 12 -12.02 -7.61 -9.94
C GLN A 12 -13.12 -7.17 -8.98
N GLN A 13 -14.21 -7.92 -8.89
CA GLN A 13 -15.29 -7.64 -7.95
C GLN A 13 -14.83 -7.74 -6.49
N ALA A 14 -14.00 -8.73 -6.16
CA ALA A 14 -13.42 -8.86 -4.82
C ALA A 14 -12.53 -7.66 -4.48
N ILE A 15 -11.62 -7.27 -5.39
CA ILE A 15 -10.73 -6.10 -5.22
C ILE A 15 -11.54 -4.80 -5.10
N LEU A 16 -12.58 -4.62 -5.90
CA LEU A 16 -13.43 -3.42 -5.87
C LEU A 16 -14.28 -3.36 -4.60
N SER A 17 -14.85 -4.49 -4.16
CA SER A 17 -15.64 -4.57 -2.93
C SER A 17 -14.77 -4.34 -1.71
N GLU A 18 -13.57 -4.93 -1.69
CA GLU A 18 -12.55 -4.68 -0.69
C GLU A 18 -12.17 -3.20 -0.66
N ARG A 19 -11.91 -2.56 -1.81
CA ARG A 19 -11.65 -1.11 -1.88
C ARG A 19 -12.83 -0.26 -1.38
N LEU A 20 -14.06 -0.66 -1.65
CA LEU A 20 -15.25 0.05 -1.15
C LEU A 20 -15.40 -0.08 0.36
N ILE A 21 -15.12 -1.26 0.92
CA ILE A 21 -15.06 -1.47 2.37
C ILE A 21 -13.91 -0.64 2.96
N TYR A 22 -12.75 -0.61 2.30
CA TYR A 22 -11.61 0.21 2.72
C TYR A 22 -11.95 1.72 2.78
N LEU A 23 -12.65 2.22 1.77
CA LEU A 23 -13.07 3.62 1.68
C LEU A 23 -14.22 3.95 2.66
N GLY A 24 -15.00 2.96 3.09
CA GLY A 24 -16.17 3.14 3.95
C GLY A 24 -15.97 2.88 5.45
N GLN A 25 -14.99 2.05 5.85
CA GLN A 25 -14.78 1.67 7.26
C GLN A 25 -13.56 2.32 7.92
N TYR A 26 -12.50 2.60 7.17
CA TYR A 26 -11.27 3.12 7.75
C TYR A 26 -11.28 4.64 7.82
N ALA A 27 -10.91 5.18 8.97
CA ALA A 27 -10.59 6.59 9.09
C ALA A 27 -9.41 6.93 8.16
N ALA A 28 -9.35 8.18 7.68
CA ALA A 28 -8.30 8.70 6.79
C ALA A 28 -6.86 8.29 7.19
N HIS A 29 -6.59 8.14 8.49
CA HIS A 29 -5.28 7.74 8.99
C HIS A 29 -4.95 6.27 8.83
N GLU A 30 -5.95 5.40 8.92
CA GLU A 30 -5.79 3.98 8.69
C GLU A 30 -5.57 3.69 7.20
N GLN A 31 -6.28 4.39 6.30
CA GLN A 31 -6.07 4.25 4.84
C GLN A 31 -4.64 4.57 4.42
N LEU A 32 -4.08 5.69 4.91
CA LEU A 32 -2.70 6.04 4.57
C LEU A 32 -1.70 5.08 5.22
N ALA A 33 -1.88 4.70 6.47
CA ALA A 33 -0.98 3.78 7.16
C ALA A 33 -0.98 2.38 6.51
N HIS A 34 -2.16 1.86 6.13
CA HIS A 34 -2.29 0.66 5.28
C HIS A 34 -1.52 0.79 3.98
N PHE A 35 -1.74 1.88 3.23
CA PHE A 35 -1.05 2.14 1.97
C PHE A 35 0.47 2.16 2.12
N LEU A 36 0.99 2.83 3.15
CA LEU A 36 2.43 2.91 3.42
C LEU A 36 3.01 1.54 3.79
N TYR A 37 2.31 0.75 4.60
CA TYR A 37 2.76 -0.58 5.00
C TYR A 37 2.75 -1.57 3.83
N GLU A 38 1.70 -1.54 3.00
CA GLU A 38 1.63 -2.36 1.79
C GLU A 38 2.76 -1.99 0.81
N PHE A 39 3.01 -0.69 0.61
CA PHE A 39 4.10 -0.22 -0.25
C PHE A 39 5.47 -0.68 0.27
N TYR A 40 5.68 -0.62 1.59
CA TYR A 40 6.86 -1.16 2.26
C TYR A 40 7.03 -2.66 2.00
N LEU A 41 5.98 -3.47 2.19
CA LEU A 41 6.05 -4.92 1.99
C LEU A 41 6.36 -5.28 0.53
N ARG A 42 5.72 -4.61 -0.43
CA ARG A 42 5.99 -4.80 -1.87
C ARG A 42 7.45 -4.52 -2.21
N LEU A 43 8.02 -3.43 -1.69
CA LEU A 43 9.42 -3.08 -1.92
C LEU A 43 10.39 -3.99 -1.17
N LYS A 44 10.03 -4.44 0.04
CA LYS A 44 10.83 -5.39 0.84
C LYS A 44 11.02 -6.70 0.08
N ARG A 45 9.97 -7.20 -0.58
CA ARG A 45 10.00 -8.45 -1.38
C ARG A 45 10.99 -8.41 -2.54
N ILE A 46 11.23 -7.23 -3.12
CA ILE A 46 12.19 -7.05 -4.22
C ILE A 46 13.56 -6.53 -3.75
N GLY A 47 13.82 -6.48 -2.44
CA GLY A 47 15.08 -5.99 -1.88
C GLY A 47 15.29 -4.47 -1.99
N ALA A 48 14.24 -3.69 -2.24
CA ALA A 48 14.29 -2.23 -2.40
C ALA A 48 14.04 -1.45 -1.09
N VAL A 49 14.27 -2.10 0.06
CA VAL A 49 14.13 -1.52 1.39
C VAL A 49 15.46 -1.68 2.13
N GLU A 50 15.98 -0.58 2.67
CA GLU A 50 17.19 -0.56 3.49
C GLU A 50 16.89 0.11 4.84
N ASN A 51 17.19 -0.54 5.96
CA ASN A 51 16.95 0.01 7.30
C ASN A 51 15.52 0.54 7.51
N ASN A 52 14.54 -0.23 7.04
CA ASN A 52 13.11 0.12 6.97
C ASN A 52 12.79 1.42 6.22
N THR A 53 13.70 1.84 5.35
CA THR A 53 13.60 3.05 4.53
C THR A 53 13.46 2.65 3.07
N PHE A 54 12.62 3.38 2.34
CA PHE A 54 12.38 3.13 0.92
C PHE A 54 12.05 4.42 0.17
N LEU A 55 12.26 4.39 -1.14
CA LEU A 55 11.90 5.48 -2.04
C LEU A 55 10.40 5.41 -2.36
N MET A 56 9.69 6.50 -2.09
CA MET A 56 8.31 6.74 -2.49
C MET A 56 8.26 7.97 -3.41
N PRO A 57 8.37 7.80 -4.73
CA PRO A 57 8.32 8.89 -5.71
C PRO A 57 6.88 9.36 -5.97
N LEU A 58 6.01 9.36 -4.96
CA LEU A 58 4.61 9.75 -5.06
C LEU A 58 4.38 11.10 -4.40
N THR A 59 3.75 12.00 -5.15
CA THR A 59 3.30 13.30 -4.65
C THR A 59 2.09 13.12 -3.74
N GLN A 60 1.82 14.11 -2.88
CA GLN A 60 0.60 14.11 -2.07
C GLN A 60 -0.67 14.10 -2.94
N GLN A 61 -0.63 14.71 -4.13
CA GLN A 61 -1.73 14.68 -5.09
C GLN A 61 -2.00 13.26 -5.59
N LEU A 62 -0.96 12.53 -6.01
CA LEU A 62 -1.10 11.15 -6.46
C LEU A 62 -1.61 10.23 -5.36
N ILE A 63 -1.16 10.44 -4.11
CA ILE A 63 -1.65 9.71 -2.94
C ILE A 63 -3.12 10.06 -2.66
N SER A 64 -3.48 11.35 -2.76
CA SER A 64 -4.86 11.84 -2.65
C SER A 64 -5.79 11.14 -3.64
N ASP A 65 -5.40 11.13 -4.92
CA ASP A 65 -6.18 10.54 -5.99
C ASP A 65 -6.32 9.02 -5.82
N ALA A 66 -5.27 8.35 -5.32
CA ALA A 66 -5.28 6.91 -5.05
C ALA A 66 -6.16 6.52 -3.85
N LEU A 67 -6.20 7.35 -2.81
CA LEU A 67 -6.91 7.06 -1.55
C LEU A 67 -8.29 7.72 -1.47
N GLY A 68 -8.69 8.55 -2.45
CA GLY A 68 -9.94 9.31 -2.38
C GLY A 68 -9.96 10.36 -1.25
N MET A 69 -8.78 10.76 -0.77
CA MET A 69 -8.60 11.73 0.31
C MET A 69 -8.21 13.08 -0.28
N SER A 70 -8.64 14.22 0.30
CA SER A 70 -8.09 15.50 -0.15
C SER A 70 -6.59 15.63 0.19
N PRO A 71 -5.79 16.40 -0.59
CA PRO A 71 -4.36 16.57 -0.33
C PRO A 71 -4.05 17.08 1.09
N VAL A 72 -4.93 17.95 1.62
CA VAL A 72 -4.83 18.45 3.00
C VAL A 72 -5.03 17.34 4.03
N HIS A 73 -5.96 16.41 3.79
CA HIS A 73 -6.15 15.24 4.67
C HIS A 73 -4.95 14.30 4.60
N VAL A 74 -4.36 14.07 3.41
CA VAL A 74 -3.13 13.28 3.27
C VAL A 74 -1.99 13.92 4.08
N SER A 75 -1.78 15.22 3.95
CA SER A 75 -0.74 15.96 4.68
C SER A 75 -0.94 15.92 6.21
N ARG A 76 -2.17 16.15 6.69
CA ARG A 76 -2.51 16.06 8.12
C ARG A 76 -2.26 14.65 8.66
N THR A 77 -2.57 13.64 7.85
CA THR A 77 -2.38 12.24 8.23
C THR A 77 -0.91 11.87 8.33
N PHE A 78 -0.08 12.27 7.35
CA PHE A 78 1.37 12.12 7.45
C PHE A 78 1.92 12.81 8.72
N SER A 79 1.41 14.00 9.05
CA SER A 79 1.81 14.71 10.27
C SER A 79 1.44 13.92 11.53
N MET A 80 0.22 13.38 11.61
CA MET A 80 -0.20 12.55 12.74
C MET A 80 0.67 11.28 12.88
N LEU A 81 0.96 10.58 11.79
CA LEU A 81 1.79 9.36 11.82
C LEU A 81 3.24 9.68 12.21
N ARG A 82 3.76 10.84 11.80
CA ARG A 82 5.06 11.36 12.24
C ARG A 82 5.06 11.68 13.72
N ASP A 83 4.04 12.36 14.22
CA ASP A 83 3.95 12.75 15.62
C ASP A 83 3.80 11.52 16.54
N LYS A 84 3.22 10.43 16.04
CA LYS A 84 3.20 9.11 16.68
C LYS A 84 4.52 8.32 16.57
N GLY A 85 5.51 8.84 15.83
CA GLY A 85 6.79 8.16 15.59
C GLY A 85 6.71 6.95 14.65
N LEU A 86 5.60 6.78 13.92
CA LEU A 86 5.34 5.62 13.07
C LEU A 86 5.85 5.79 11.63
N VAL A 87 5.90 7.04 11.16
CA VAL A 87 6.34 7.36 9.79
C VAL A 87 7.27 8.57 9.82
N ILE A 88 8.47 8.42 9.28
CA ILE A 88 9.37 9.54 9.02
C ILE A 88 9.45 9.72 7.52
N ARG A 89 9.22 10.94 7.04
CA ARG A 89 9.31 11.27 5.62
C ARG A 89 10.28 12.42 5.42
N ASP A 90 11.26 12.21 4.54
CA ASP A 90 12.13 13.26 4.04
C ASP A 90 12.15 13.22 2.51
N ARG A 91 11.64 14.28 1.87
CA ARG A 91 11.46 14.37 0.42
C ARG A 91 10.71 13.14 -0.15
N GLN A 92 11.44 12.29 -0.87
CA GLN A 92 10.93 11.07 -1.49
C GLN A 92 11.31 9.80 -0.70
N GLN A 93 11.99 9.92 0.43
CA GLN A 93 12.27 8.79 1.31
C GLN A 93 11.24 8.70 2.42
N VAL A 94 10.77 7.48 2.65
CA VAL A 94 9.90 7.14 3.77
C VAL A 94 10.61 6.08 4.59
N LYS A 95 10.69 6.31 5.90
CA LYS A 95 11.18 5.35 6.89
C LYS A 95 10.04 4.98 7.83
N LEU A 96 9.88 3.68 8.04
CA LEU A 96 9.00 3.11 9.06
C LEU A 96 9.88 2.67 10.23
N PRO A 97 9.98 3.46 11.33
CA PRO A 97 10.88 3.12 12.43
C PRO A 97 10.56 1.75 13.03
N ASP A 98 9.27 1.47 13.16
CA ASP A 98 8.72 0.18 13.55
C ASP A 98 7.55 -0.18 12.59
N PRO A 99 7.83 -0.97 11.53
CA PRO A 99 6.79 -1.41 10.60
C PRO A 99 5.67 -2.21 11.27
N GLU A 100 5.99 -2.99 12.30
CA GLU A 100 5.00 -3.84 13.00
C GLU A 100 4.05 -2.98 13.85
N ALA A 101 4.56 -1.92 14.47
CA ALA A 101 3.71 -0.93 15.14
C ALA A 101 2.75 -0.21 14.18
N LEU A 102 3.20 0.08 12.94
CA LEU A 102 2.34 0.66 11.91
C LEU A 102 1.26 -0.34 11.46
N ALA A 103 1.62 -1.61 11.27
CA ALA A 103 0.66 -2.67 10.93
C ALA A 103 -0.41 -2.86 12.02
N SER A 104 0.03 -2.83 13.29
CA SER A 104 -0.84 -2.97 14.45
C SER A 104 -1.82 -1.81 14.59
N LEU A 105 -1.41 -0.58 14.25
CA LEU A 105 -2.28 0.60 14.28
C LEU A 105 -3.53 0.41 13.40
N VAL A 106 -3.39 -0.31 12.29
CA VAL A 106 -4.43 -0.43 11.27
C VAL A 106 -5.09 -1.80 11.20
N GLY A 107 -4.73 -2.71 12.11
CA GLY A 107 -5.20 -4.09 12.07
C GLY A 107 -4.85 -4.79 10.75
N PHE A 108 -3.63 -4.56 10.24
CA PHE A 108 -3.23 -5.05 8.92
C PHE A 108 -3.36 -6.57 8.80
N ASN A 109 -3.99 -7.05 7.73
CA ASN A 109 -4.08 -8.47 7.40
C ASN A 109 -3.37 -8.73 6.05
N ASP A 110 -2.22 -9.38 6.11
CA ASP A 110 -1.35 -9.70 4.96
C ASP A 110 -1.94 -10.75 3.99
N SER A 111 -3.10 -11.35 4.31
CA SER A 111 -3.64 -12.50 3.56
C SER A 111 -3.83 -12.27 2.05
N TYR A 112 -3.94 -11.01 1.60
CA TYR A 112 -4.11 -10.67 0.18
C TYR A 112 -2.80 -10.36 -0.56
N ILE A 113 -1.72 -10.00 0.15
CA ILE A 113 -0.46 -9.57 -0.51
C ILE A 113 0.22 -10.76 -1.20
N ASP A 114 0.00 -11.99 -0.73
CA ASP A 114 0.52 -13.19 -1.37
C ASP A 114 -0.16 -13.54 -2.70
N GLU A 115 -1.34 -12.99 -2.99
CA GLU A 115 -2.09 -13.34 -4.21
C GLU A 115 -1.79 -12.45 -5.42
N LEU A 116 -1.10 -11.31 -5.26
CA LEU A 116 -1.12 -10.28 -6.31
C LEU A 116 -0.10 -10.40 -7.45
N LEU A 117 0.82 -11.35 -7.42
CA LEU A 117 1.65 -11.67 -8.59
C LEU A 117 1.26 -13.04 -9.12
N PRO A 118 0.42 -13.12 -10.18
CA PRO A 118 0.30 -14.33 -10.97
C PRO A 118 1.72 -14.80 -11.35
N PRO A 119 2.05 -16.10 -11.25
CA PRO A 119 3.39 -16.63 -11.54
C PRO A 119 3.96 -16.15 -12.89
N MET A 120 3.08 -15.89 -13.85
CA MET A 120 3.36 -15.32 -15.17
C MET A 120 4.04 -13.93 -15.14
N PHE A 121 3.74 -13.07 -14.16
CA PHE A 121 4.40 -11.77 -14.00
C PHE A 121 5.81 -11.90 -13.38
N THR A 122 6.01 -12.91 -12.52
CA THR A 122 7.33 -13.22 -11.96
C THR A 122 8.29 -13.76 -13.02
N GLU A 123 7.77 -14.53 -14.00
CA GLU A 123 8.55 -14.97 -15.18
C GLU A 123 8.91 -13.80 -16.10
N PHE A 124 8.02 -12.82 -16.26
CA PHE A 124 8.24 -11.65 -17.11
C PHE A 124 9.38 -10.75 -16.60
N LEU A 125 9.51 -10.56 -15.28
CA LEU A 125 10.59 -9.78 -14.67
C LEU A 125 11.94 -10.53 -14.66
N ARG A 126 11.93 -11.87 -14.77
CA ARG A 126 13.14 -12.69 -14.83
C ARG A 126 13.74 -12.76 -16.25
N ASN A 127 12.92 -12.57 -17.28
CA ASN A 127 13.29 -12.72 -18.70
C ASN A 127 13.27 -11.40 -19.49
N SER A 128 13.25 -10.24 -18.83
CA SER A 128 13.47 -8.96 -19.52
C SER A 128 14.99 -8.74 -19.73
N PRO A 129 15.44 -8.31 -20.92
CA PRO A 129 16.86 -8.08 -21.24
C PRO A 129 17.46 -6.91 -20.47
#